data_AF-A0A8J7ZQ31-F1
#
_entry.id   AF-A0A8J7ZQ31-F1
#
_cell.length_a   1.000
_cell.length_b   1.000
_cell.length_c   1.000
_cell.angle_alpha   90.00
_cell.angle_beta   90.00
_cell.angle_gamma   90.00
#
_symmetry.space_group_name_H-M   'P 1'
#
loop_
_entity.id
_entity.type
_entity.pdbx_description
1 polymer ?
#
loop_
_entity_poly.entity_id
_entity_poly.type
_entity_poly.pdbx_seq_one_letter_code
_entity_poly.pdbx_strand_id
1 'polypeptide(L)' 'MRQAPVHCECRRCGTTVSRDDATCPHCGTRDIARVELR' A
#
# COMPACT_ATOMS: atom_id res chain seq x y z
N MET A 1 -14.59 1.43 14.49
CA MET A 1 -13.57 2.32 13.90
C MET A 1 -13.60 2.09 12.39
N ARG A 2 -14.17 3.02 11.60
CA ARG A 2 -14.25 2.86 10.14
C ARG A 2 -12.97 3.38 9.51
N GLN A 3 -12.05 2.50 9.13
CA GLN A 3 -10.93 2.91 8.28
C GLN A 3 -11.51 3.14 6.87
N ALA A 4 -11.37 4.36 6.34
CA ALA A 4 -11.67 4.65 4.94
C ALA A 4 -10.81 3.75 4.05
N PRO A 5 -11.27 3.36 2.84
CA PRO A 5 -10.50 2.54 1.93
C PRO A 5 -9.31 3.35 1.38
N VAL A 6 -8.19 3.32 2.08
CA VAL A 6 -6.92 3.87 1.61
C VAL A 6 -6.28 2.81 0.74
N HIS A 7 -6.17 3.10 -0.56
CA HIS A 7 -5.53 2.19 -1.50
C HIS A 7 -4.02 2.37 -1.38
N CYS A 8 -3.29 1.33 -0.96
CA CYS A 8 -1.84 1.38 -0.90
C CYS A 8 -1.26 0.54 -2.03
N GLU A 9 -0.30 1.09 -2.76
CA GLU A 9 0.31 0.42 -3.92
C GLU A 9 1.83 0.45 -3.80
N CYS A 10 2.47 -0.68 -4.08
CA CYS A 10 3.92 -0.75 -4.15
C CYS A 10 4.43 -0.08 -5.42
N ARG A 11 5.29 0.94 -5.29
CA ARG A 11 5.84 1.66 -6.46
C ARG A 11 6.88 0.90 -7.24
N ARG A 12 7.38 -0.22 -6.69
CA ARG A 12 8.38 -1.07 -7.36
C ARG A 12 7.74 -2.14 -8.24
N CYS A 13 6.67 -2.77 -7.78
CA CYS A 13 6.05 -3.91 -8.49
C CYS A 13 4.58 -3.69 -8.87
N GLY A 14 3.96 -2.57 -8.47
CA GLY A 14 2.56 -2.24 -8.76
C GLY A 14 1.54 -3.05 -7.94
N THR A 15 1.98 -3.87 -6.99
CA THR A 15 1.08 -4.68 -6.17
C THR A 15 0.33 -3.80 -5.18
N THR A 16 -1.00 -3.94 -5.12
CA THR A 16 -1.81 -3.40 -4.02
C THR A 16 -1.41 -4.07 -2.70
N VAL A 17 -1.08 -3.26 -1.71
CA VAL A 17 -0.63 -3.69 -0.38
C VAL A 17 -1.59 -3.18 0.69
N SER A 18 -1.59 -3.81 1.87
CA SER A 18 -2.37 -3.28 2.99
C SER A 18 -1.74 -1.99 3.52
N ARG A 19 -2.54 -1.12 4.13
CA ARG A 19 -2.01 0.10 4.77
C ARG A 19 -1.11 -0.22 5.97
N ASP A 20 -1.38 -1.35 6.60
CA ASP A 20 -0.66 -1.83 7.77
C ASP A 20 0.66 -2.55 7.40
N ASP A 21 0.83 -2.89 6.12
CA ASP A 21 2.08 -3.48 5.63
C ASP A 21 3.17 -2.41 5.58
N ALA A 22 4.21 -2.59 6.39
CA ALA A 22 5.40 -1.74 6.38
C ALA A 22 6.35 -2.05 5.20
N THR A 23 6.12 -3.15 4.49
CA THR A 23 6.98 -3.66 3.42
C THR A 23 6.13 -4.50 2.46
N CYS A 24 6.38 -4.38 1.16
CA CYS A 24 5.66 -5.15 0.15
C CYS A 24 6.02 -6.64 0.30
N PRO A 25 5.04 -7.53 0.53
CA PRO A 25 5.29 -8.97 0.65
C PRO A 25 5.72 -9.61 -0.67
N HIS A 26 5.48 -8.94 -1.80
CA HIS A 26 5.77 -9.47 -3.12
C HIS A 26 7.19 -9.21 -3.60
N CYS A 27 7.79 -8.08 -3.22
CA CYS A 27 9.10 -7.68 -3.71
C CYS A 27 10.07 -7.21 -2.61
N GLY A 28 9.61 -7.08 -1.36
CA GLY A 28 10.43 -6.71 -0.20
C GLY A 28 10.76 -5.21 -0.07
N THR A 29 10.25 -4.33 -0.94
CA THR A 29 10.51 -2.88 -0.81
C THR A 29 9.62 -2.22 0.24
N ARG A 30 10.07 -1.07 0.75
CA ARG A 30 9.27 -0.18 1.63
C ARG A 30 8.68 1.02 0.89
N ASP A 31 8.96 1.14 -0.41
CA ASP A 31 8.40 2.20 -1.26
C ASP A 31 6.93 1.88 -1.63
N ILE A 32 6.03 2.32 -0.76
CA ILE A 32 4.59 2.11 -0.85
C ILE A 32 3.91 3.49 -0.90
N ALA A 33 3.14 3.72 -1.97
CA ALA A 33 2.31 4.90 -2.13
C ALA A 33 0.96 4.69 -1.45
N ARG A 34 0.55 5.63 -0.60
CA ARG A 34 -0.80 5.69 -0.04
C ARG A 34 -1.63 6.64 -0.88
N VAL A 35 -2.63 6.12 -1.58
CA VAL A 35 -3.54 6.89 -2.41
C VAL A 35 -4.85 7.07 -1.64
N GLU A 36 -5.17 8.32 -1.32
CA GLU A 36 -6.50 8.70 -0.90
C GLU A 36 -7.39 8.78 -2.14
N LEU A 37 -8.34 7.86 -2.26
CA LEU A 37 -9.39 7.95 -3.27
C LEU A 37 -10.30 9.12 -2.86
N ARG A 38 -10.09 10.28 -3.49
CA ARG A 38 -11.00 11.43 -3.42
C ARG A 38 -12.19 11.24 -4.33
#